data_AF-A0A1B1MWK1-F1
#
_entry.id   AF-A0A1B1MWK1-F1
#
_cell.length_a   1.000
_cell.length_b   1.000
_cell.length_c   1.000
_cell.angle_alpha   90.00
_cell.angle_beta   90.00
_cell.angle_gamma   90.00
#
_symmetry.space_group_name_H-M   'P 1'
#
loop_
_entity.id
_entity.type
_entity.pdbx_description
1 polymer ?
#
loop_
_entity_poly.entity_id
_entity_poly.type
_entity_poly.pdbx_seq_one_letter_code
_entity_poly.pdbx_strand_id
1 'polypeptide(L)'
;MSSYRPSVDNVILASSNEKDGLYEFIVHMVDGTECRVFYNRTPEWKLTNISRLQKTPCPVCRKDFICRCMESFTGEIDQQMNEGQWFEKAATKA
;
A
#
# COMPACT_ATOMS: atom_id res chain seq x y z
N MET A 1 8.33 -17.94 15.73
CA MET A 1 7.82 -16.56 15.76
C MET A 1 7.13 -16.30 14.44
N SER A 2 5.82 -16.08 14.44
CA SER A 2 5.08 -15.82 13.21
C SER A 2 5.47 -14.44 12.69
N SER A 3 6.40 -14.41 11.73
CA SER A 3 6.73 -13.21 10.99
C SER A 3 5.47 -12.73 10.29
N TYR A 4 5.07 -11.48 10.52
CA TYR A 4 3.98 -10.87 9.76
C TYR A 4 4.28 -10.99 8.26
N ARG A 5 3.27 -11.36 7.48
CA ARG A 5 3.35 -11.46 6.01
C ARG A 5 2.15 -10.72 5.43
N PRO A 6 2.31 -9.50 4.91
CA PRO A 6 1.23 -8.78 4.28
C PRO A 6 0.78 -9.52 3.02
N SER A 7 -0.54 -9.58 2.80
CA SER A 7 -1.13 -10.11 1.59
C SER A 7 -2.17 -9.12 1.08
N VAL A 8 -1.96 -8.60 -0.12
CA VAL A 8 -2.86 -7.65 -0.78
C VAL A 8 -4.13 -8.38 -1.21
N ASP A 9 -5.28 -7.86 -0.78
CA ASP A 9 -6.61 -8.36 -1.13
C ASP A 9 -7.28 -7.47 -2.19
N ASN A 10 -7.22 -6.15 -1.99
CA ASN A 10 -7.83 -5.19 -2.89
C ASN A 10 -7.08 -3.85 -2.88
N VAL A 11 -7.16 -3.12 -3.98
CA VAL A 11 -6.49 -1.82 -4.16
C VAL A 11 -7.45 -0.82 -4.78
N ILE A 12 -7.52 0.36 -4.18
CA ILE A 12 -8.38 1.45 -4.62
C ILE A 12 -7.50 2.67 -4.90
N LEU A 13 -7.73 3.34 -6.04
CA LEU A 13 -7.12 4.64 -6.32
C LEU A 13 -7.76 5.68 -5.40
N ALA A 14 -6.97 6.26 -4.50
CA ALA A 14 -7.45 7.26 -3.55
C ALA A 14 -7.31 8.68 -4.08
N SER A 15 -6.22 8.95 -4.77
CA SER A 15 -5.93 10.24 -5.40
C SER A 15 -4.89 10.05 -6.49
N SER A 16 -4.91 10.91 -7.50
CA SER A 16 -3.85 10.97 -8.49
C SER A 16 -3.59 12.41 -8.91
N ASN A 17 -2.33 12.72 -9.11
CA ASN A 17 -1.86 13.95 -9.72
C ASN A 17 -0.99 13.57 -10.92
N GLU A 18 -1.65 13.47 -12.08
CA GLU A 18 -1.03 13.06 -13.33
C GLU A 18 0.07 14.03 -13.80
N LYS A 19 -0.05 15.31 -13.45
CA LYS A 19 0.94 16.33 -13.85
C LYS A 19 2.31 16.06 -13.23
N ASP A 20 2.31 15.62 -11.98
CA ASP A 20 3.53 15.31 -11.22
C ASP A 20 3.85 13.80 -11.22
N GLY A 21 3.00 12.98 -11.85
CA GLY A 21 3.10 11.53 -11.86
C GLY A 21 2.91 10.87 -10.49
N LEU A 22 2.25 11.56 -9.55
CA LEU A 22 2.05 11.08 -8.18
C LEU A 22 0.69 10.38 -8.05
N TYR A 23 0.69 9.20 -7.45
CA TYR A 23 -0.51 8.40 -7.25
C TYR A 23 -0.59 7.94 -5.80
N GLU A 24 -1.78 8.01 -5.23
CA GLU A 24 -2.11 7.48 -3.91
C GLU A 24 -3.06 6.31 -4.06
N PHE A 25 -2.70 5.16 -3.49
CA PHE A 25 -3.57 3.99 -3.44
C PHE A 25 -3.86 3.62 -1.99
N ILE A 26 -5.08 3.16 -1.74
CA ILE A 26 -5.44 2.47 -0.51
C ILE A 26 -5.38 0.97 -0.81
N VAL A 27 -4.49 0.29 -0.11
CA VAL A 27 -4.26 -1.15 -0.17
C VAL A 27 -4.97 -1.79 1.02
N HIS A 28 -5.92 -2.65 0.72
CA HIS A 28 -6.59 -3.51 1.68
C HIS A 28 -5.85 -4.84 1.73
N MET A 29 -5.52 -5.27 2.94
CA MET A 29 -4.85 -6.53 3.21
C MET A 29 -5.85 -7.58 3.69
N VAL A 30 -5.54 -8.85 3.49
CA VAL A 30 -6.38 -10.00 3.92
C VAL A 30 -6.62 -10.03 5.44
N ASP A 31 -5.69 -9.50 6.23
CA ASP A 31 -5.79 -9.40 7.70
C ASP A 31 -6.67 -8.23 8.18
N GLY A 32 -7.28 -7.48 7.26
CA GLY A 32 -8.08 -6.29 7.54
C GLY A 32 -7.24 -5.02 7.76
N THR A 33 -5.91 -5.08 7.65
CA THR A 33 -5.05 -3.90 7.67
C THR A 33 -5.26 -3.09 6.40
N GLU A 34 -5.39 -1.77 6.56
CA GLU A 34 -5.40 -0.85 5.43
C GLU A 34 -4.13 -0.01 5.44
N CYS A 35 -3.50 0.14 4.27
CA CYS A 35 -2.33 0.98 4.07
C CYS A 35 -2.58 1.96 2.94
N ARG A 36 -2.16 3.21 3.12
CA ARG A 36 -2.01 4.16 2.05
C ARG A 36 -0.59 4.09 1.51
N VAL A 37 -0.46 3.83 0.22
CA VAL A 37 0.82 3.80 -0.49
C VAL A 37 0.86 4.94 -1.49
N PHE A 38 2.04 5.53 -1.60
CA PHE A 38 2.33 6.64 -2.50
C PHE A 38 3.29 6.13 -3.56
N TYR A 39 2.95 6.36 -4.81
CA TYR A 39 3.75 5.97 -5.96
C TYR A 39 4.09 7.19 -6.81
N ASN A 40 5.25 7.15 -7.44
CA ASN A 40 5.58 8.00 -8.57
C ASN A 40 5.65 7.13 -9.84
N ARG A 41 5.06 7.59 -10.94
CA ARG A 41 5.05 6.90 -12.24
C ARG A 41 6.26 7.24 -13.12
N THR A 42 7.11 8.19 -12.73
CA THR A 42 8.20 8.71 -13.57
C THR A 42 9.57 8.33 -12.97
N PRO A 43 10.45 7.59 -13.68
CA PRO A 43 10.30 6.99 -15.02
C PRO A 43 9.53 5.65 -15.05
N GLU A 44 9.37 4.99 -13.91
CA GLU A 44 8.59 3.76 -13.72
C GLU A 44 7.83 3.84 -12.38
N TRP A 45 6.86 2.96 -12.16
CA TRP A 45 6.15 2.87 -10.88
C TRP A 45 7.13 2.61 -9.74
N LYS A 46 7.27 3.60 -8.86
CA LYS A 46 8.15 3.51 -7.70
C LYS A 46 7.37 3.89 -6.45
N LEU A 47 7.31 2.96 -5.49
CA LEU A 47 6.78 3.24 -4.16
C LEU A 47 7.68 4.27 -3.47
N THR A 48 7.12 5.43 -3.13
CA THR A 48 7.85 6.51 -2.46
C THR A 48 7.58 6.52 -0.95
N ASN A 49 6.38 6.11 -0.54
CA ASN A 49 6.01 6.09 0.87
C ASN A 49 4.88 5.09 1.15
N ILE A 50 4.81 4.60 2.38
CA ILE A 50 3.73 3.77 2.89
C ILE A 50 3.33 4.25 4.29
N SER A 51 2.02 4.32 4.55
CA SER A 51 1.48 4.66 5.85
C SER A 51 0.30 3.77 6.17
N ARG A 52 0.31 3.13 7.34
CA ARG A 52 -0.81 2.33 7.83
C ARG A 52 -1.96 3.27 8.21
N LEU A 53 -3.17 2.97 7.75
CA LEU A 53 -4.37 3.65 8.22
C LEU A 53 -4.74 3.13 9.62
N GLN A 54 -5.03 4.03 10.55
CA GLN A 54 -5.28 3.73 11.96
C GLN A 54 -6.71 3.17 12.20
N LYS A 55 -7.14 2.22 11.37
CA LYS A 55 -8.44 1.54 11.55
C LYS A 55 -8.36 0.30 12.43
N THR A 56 -7.20 -0.37 12.44
CA THR A 56 -6.91 -1.55 13.26
C THR A 56 -5.61 -1.33 14.04
N PRO A 57 -5.30 -2.07 15.11
CA PRO A 57 -3.95 -2.06 15.69
C PRO A 57 -2.92 -2.60 14.70
N CYS A 58 -1.67 -2.13 14.76
CA CYS A 58 -0.63 -2.61 13.85
C CYS A 58 -0.41 -4.12 14.01
N PRO A 59 -0.46 -4.93 12.94
CA PRO A 59 -0.30 -6.39 13.06
C PRO A 59 1.12 -6.81 13.48
N VAL A 60 2.10 -5.92 13.34
CA VAL A 60 3.51 -6.16 13.70
C VAL A 60 3.78 -5.82 15.17
N CYS A 61 3.45 -4.60 15.59
CA CYS A 61 3.80 -4.08 16.92
C CYS A 61 2.61 -3.95 17.89
N ARG A 62 1.38 -4.21 17.42
CA ARG A 62 0.11 -4.12 18.18
C ARG A 62 -0.21 -2.74 18.76
N LYS A 63 0.52 -1.71 18.34
CA LYS A 63 0.24 -0.32 18.68
C LYS A 63 -0.95 0.19 17.89
N ASP A 64 -1.81 0.92 18.57
CA ASP A 64 -2.97 1.63 18.02
C ASP A 64 -2.62 2.99 17.41
N PHE A 65 -1.42 3.52 17.68
CA PHE A 65 -0.91 4.78 17.11
C PHE A 65 -0.06 4.61 15.84
N ILE A 66 0.39 5.74 15.27
CA ILE A 66 1.27 5.80 14.08
C ILE A 66 2.57 5.06 14.34
N CYS A 67 2.87 4.08 13.49
CA CYS A 67 4.12 3.32 13.53
C CYS A 67 4.70 3.18 12.12
N ARG A 68 6.01 2.95 12.03
CA ARG A 68 6.73 2.73 10.77
C ARG A 68 6.93 1.25 10.40
N CYS A 69 6.26 0.33 11.10
CA CYS A 69 6.47 -1.10 10.90
C CYS A 69 6.21 -1.58 9.46
N MET A 70 5.29 -0.93 8.74
CA MET A 70 4.97 -1.29 7.34
C MET A 70 6.08 -0.90 6.36
N GLU A 71 7.00 -0.01 6.72
CA GLU A 71 8.12 0.37 5.85
C GLU A 71 9.02 -0.83 5.53
N SER A 72 9.22 -1.73 6.50
CA SER A 72 10.00 -2.96 6.32
C SER A 72 9.41 -3.95 5.32
N PHE A 73 8.14 -3.78 4.95
CA PHE A 73 7.42 -4.66 4.02
C PHE A 73 7.14 -4.00 2.67
N THR A 74 7.71 -2.82 2.41
CA THR A 74 7.52 -2.07 1.16
C THR A 74 7.87 -2.91 -0.06
N GLY A 75 8.97 -3.68 -0.04
CA GLY A 75 9.36 -4.53 -1.16
C GLY A 75 8.36 -5.66 -1.45
N GLU A 76 7.84 -6.32 -0.42
CA GLU A 76 6.84 -7.40 -0.58
C GLU A 76 5.49 -6.85 -1.07
N ILE A 77 5.09 -5.68 -0.57
CA ILE A 77 3.87 -5.01 -0.99
C ILE A 77 4.00 -4.49 -2.43
N ASP A 78 5.13 -3.87 -2.78
CA ASP A 78 5.42 -3.40 -4.14
C ASP A 78 5.45 -4.56 -5.15
N GLN A 79 6.07 -5.68 -4.79
CA GLN A 79 6.03 -6.90 -5.61
C GLN A 79 4.59 -7.36 -5.85
N GLN A 80 3.77 -7.47 -4.81
CA GLN A 80 2.36 -7.88 -4.95
C GLN A 80 1.55 -6.88 -5.77
N MET A 81 1.82 -5.58 -5.65
CA MET A 81 1.20 -4.51 -6.44
C MET A 81 1.47 -4.69 -7.94
N ASN A 82 2.73 -4.95 -8.30
CA ASN A 82 3.16 -5.20 -9.68
C ASN A 82 2.63 -6.52 -10.24
N GLU A 83 2.83 -7.64 -9.53
CA GLU A 83 2.41 -8.98 -9.95
C GLU A 83 0.88 -9.09 -10.09
N GLY A 84 0.15 -8.46 -9.18
CA GLY A 84 -1.31 -8.42 -9.22
C GLY A 84 -1.87 -7.44 -10.24
N GLN A 85 -1.03 -6.69 -10.97
CA GLN A 85 -1.41 -5.64 -11.92
C GLN A 85 -2.39 -4.63 -11.30
N TRP A 86 -2.17 -4.29 -10.03
CA TRP A 86 -3.14 -3.53 -9.25
C TRP A 86 -3.27 -2.08 -9.68
N PHE A 87 -2.20 -1.48 -10.22
CA PHE A 87 -2.23 -0.10 -10.73
C PHE A 87 -3.30 0.09 -11.82
N GLU A 88 -3.38 -0.85 -12.77
CA GLU A 88 -4.34 -0.81 -13.88
C GLU A 88 -5.77 -1.13 -13.43
N LYS A 89 -5.91 -2.14 -12.54
CA LYS A 89 -7.20 -2.53 -11.96
C LYS A 89 -7.82 -1.41 -11.13
N ALA A 90 -7.01 -0.69 -10.37
CA ALA A 90 -7.44 0.44 -9.57
C ALA A 90 -7.81 1.65 -10.44
N ALA A 91 -7.12 1.86 -11.57
CA ALA A 91 -7.43 2.95 -12.49
C ALA A 91 -8.73 2.74 -13.30
N THR A 92 -9.17 1.50 -13.49
CA THR A 92 -10.39 1.18 -14.26
C THR A 92 -11.68 1.30 -13.42
N LYS A 93 -11.56 1.32 -12.09
CA LYS A 93 -12.69 1.34 -11.15
C LYS A 93 -12.96 2.73 -10.53
N ALA A 94 -12.29 3.78 -11.01
CA ALA A 94 -12.44 5.15 -10.53
C ALA A 94 -13.56 5.90 -11.27
#